data_AF-A0A412ZFN6-F1
#
_entry.id   AF-A0A412ZFN6-F1
#
_cell.length_a   1.000
_cell.length_b   1.000
_cell.length_c   1.000
_cell.angle_alpha   90.00
_cell.angle_beta   90.00
_cell.angle_gamma   90.00
#
_symmetry.space_group_name_H-M   'P 1'
#
loop_
_entity.id
_entity.type
_entity.pdbx_description
1 polymer ?
#
loop_
_entity_poly.entity_id
_entity_poly.type
_entity_poly.pdbx_seq_one_letter_code
_entity_poly.pdbx_strand_id
1 'polypeptide(L)'
;MIRGIRYQDGMDSCQLGDMGFGLVEYVFGRETETEGARPGAPWADGQMTGLSISSDAVECGQLSEAMDLASKLNASYLVIEVVEAVGADGTNDGAGLYGILGKCLEQIKSTGLKIYIDNAYSEVSFLAETIDRLNREAGTECFGACLNTGSGNLLGKNLCGMIEHLGHRIGLLHAGDNDGRTRQCQMPYTFTRGRGELSTDWYGIIGALAMCGFKGPVVYDIAGLFEVTPACLRPGWYRLLSAVALEWEGILELEEYLKKTSRAERPEADSEEEGKAGGLVLFGAGRMFHNYMEVWGDAYPPSFIVDNNEMLWGGMRENVGIRPPSVLLEDKEHPPFVLICNMYHASIEKQLDAMGIRWRRYDDKYFFRYQNLVEKKGAGVC
;
A
#
# COMPACT_ATOMS: atom_id res chain seq x y z
N MET A 1 -0.31 -6.72 5.41
CA MET A 1 -0.79 -5.32 5.22
C MET A 1 -2.04 -5.06 6.07
N ILE A 2 -2.22 -3.87 6.68
CA ILE A 2 -3.48 -3.52 7.39
C ILE A 2 -4.51 -3.01 6.36
N ARG A 3 -5.68 -3.65 6.31
CA ARG A 3 -6.79 -3.30 5.41
C ARG A 3 -7.82 -2.44 6.13
N GLY A 4 -7.96 -1.20 5.70
CA GLY A 4 -8.90 -0.22 6.22
C GLY A 4 -10.02 0.10 5.24
N ILE A 5 -11.15 0.59 5.74
CA ILE A 5 -12.22 1.14 4.91
C ILE A 5 -12.77 2.42 5.53
N ARG A 6 -13.09 3.40 4.69
CA ARG A 6 -13.76 4.62 5.14
C ARG A 6 -15.25 4.34 5.36
N TYR A 7 -15.71 4.51 6.59
CA TYR A 7 -17.07 4.14 7.02
C TYR A 7 -18.14 4.91 6.24
N GLN A 8 -19.23 4.23 5.88
CA GLN A 8 -20.46 4.81 5.34
C GLN A 8 -21.66 4.22 6.06
N ASP A 9 -22.74 5.01 6.20
CA ASP A 9 -23.94 4.57 6.90
C ASP A 9 -24.60 3.37 6.22
N GLY A 10 -24.84 2.32 7.01
CA GLY A 10 -25.41 1.06 6.51
C GLY A 10 -24.39 0.08 5.95
N MET A 11 -23.08 0.32 6.13
CA MET A 11 -22.06 -0.72 5.98
C MET A 11 -22.25 -1.81 7.06
N ASP A 12 -22.09 -3.08 6.65
CA ASP A 12 -22.18 -4.23 7.53
C ASP A 12 -20.79 -4.61 8.04
N SER A 13 -20.58 -4.44 9.35
CA SER A 13 -19.30 -4.63 10.00
C SER A 13 -18.82 -6.08 10.04
N CYS A 14 -19.74 -7.01 10.23
CA CYS A 14 -19.45 -8.43 10.24
C CYS A 14 -18.96 -8.85 8.84
N GLN A 15 -19.65 -8.42 7.78
CA GLN A 15 -19.24 -8.74 6.41
C GLN A 15 -17.87 -8.19 6.05
N LEU A 16 -17.55 -6.96 6.47
CA LEU A 16 -16.24 -6.37 6.22
C LEU A 16 -15.14 -7.06 7.02
N GLY A 17 -15.42 -7.43 8.28
CA GLY A 17 -14.54 -8.26 9.10
C GLY A 17 -14.25 -9.62 8.46
N ASP A 18 -15.29 -10.32 7.98
CA ASP A 18 -15.16 -11.60 7.27
C ASP A 18 -14.33 -11.49 5.98
N MET A 19 -14.31 -10.32 5.35
CA MET A 19 -13.50 -10.02 4.16
C MET A 19 -12.08 -9.53 4.49
N GLY A 20 -11.72 -9.47 5.77
CA GLY A 20 -10.39 -9.11 6.26
C GLY A 20 -10.15 -7.62 6.47
N PHE A 21 -11.20 -6.78 6.46
CA PHE A 21 -11.08 -5.35 6.79
C PHE A 21 -11.08 -5.16 8.31
N GLY A 22 -9.89 -5.09 8.89
CA GLY A 22 -9.67 -4.95 10.34
C GLY A 22 -9.54 -3.50 10.81
N LEU A 23 -9.64 -2.53 9.92
CA LEU A 23 -9.56 -1.11 10.26
C LEU A 23 -10.74 -0.33 9.67
N VAL A 24 -11.30 0.59 10.44
CA VAL A 24 -12.37 1.48 10.00
C VAL A 24 -11.97 2.93 10.26
N GLU A 25 -12.16 3.78 9.26
CA GLU A 25 -11.92 5.21 9.39
C GLU A 25 -13.24 5.97 9.38
N TYR A 26 -13.47 6.76 10.42
CA TYR A 26 -14.63 7.66 10.53
C TYR A 26 -14.28 9.07 10.01
N VAL A 27 -15.30 9.87 9.71
CA VAL A 27 -15.14 11.27 9.28
C VAL A 27 -15.78 12.19 10.30
N PHE A 28 -14.97 13.05 10.91
CA PHE A 28 -15.41 14.04 11.87
C PHE A 28 -16.47 14.96 11.27
N GLY A 29 -17.54 15.21 12.02
CA GLY A 29 -18.63 16.08 11.60
C GLY A 29 -19.60 15.46 10.58
N ARG A 30 -19.40 14.21 10.15
CA ARG A 30 -20.39 13.40 9.42
C ARG A 30 -21.03 12.32 10.29
N GLU A 31 -20.85 12.43 11.60
CA GLU A 31 -21.52 11.56 12.57
C GLU A 31 -23.03 11.80 12.51
N THR A 32 -23.80 10.73 12.35
CA THR A 32 -25.24 10.78 12.09
C THR A 32 -26.01 11.48 13.21
N GLU A 33 -26.81 12.48 12.84
CA GLU A 33 -27.99 12.91 13.59
C GLU A 33 -29.04 11.78 13.54
N THR A 34 -28.86 10.73 14.34
CA THR A 34 -29.95 9.80 14.63
C THR A 34 -30.34 9.96 16.09
N GLU A 35 -31.47 10.61 16.33
CA GLU A 35 -32.12 10.64 17.64
C GLU A 35 -32.22 9.21 18.20
N GLY A 36 -31.38 8.89 19.19
CA GLY A 36 -31.46 7.65 19.94
C GLY A 36 -30.44 6.56 19.60
N ALA A 37 -29.63 6.69 18.54
CA ALA A 37 -28.49 5.79 18.31
C ALA A 37 -27.19 6.53 18.68
N ARG A 38 -26.42 5.96 19.63
CA ARG A 38 -25.08 6.50 19.93
C ARG A 38 -24.21 6.38 18.67
N PRO A 39 -23.34 7.38 18.39
CA PRO A 39 -22.40 7.29 17.29
C PRO A 39 -21.61 6.01 17.41
N GLY A 40 -21.36 5.34 16.28
CA GLY A 40 -20.43 4.23 16.17
C GLY A 40 -20.31 3.41 17.44
N ALA A 41 -21.26 2.49 17.69
CA ALA A 41 -20.89 1.35 18.51
C ALA A 41 -19.59 0.84 17.88
N PRO A 42 -18.45 0.84 18.63
CA PRO A 42 -17.19 0.37 18.09
C PRO A 42 -17.49 -0.93 17.37
N TRP A 43 -17.19 -0.98 16.09
CA TRP A 43 -17.32 -2.24 15.38
C TRP A 43 -16.47 -3.23 16.16
N ALA A 44 -17.10 -4.35 16.58
CA ALA A 44 -16.61 -5.41 17.47
C ALA A 44 -15.31 -5.17 18.26
N ASP A 45 -15.34 -5.49 19.56
CA ASP A 45 -14.18 -5.41 20.47
C ASP A 45 -12.87 -5.92 19.81
N GLY A 46 -11.90 -5.02 19.58
CA GLY A 46 -10.59 -5.32 18.98
C GLY A 46 -10.29 -4.75 17.58
N GLN A 47 -11.23 -4.06 16.90
CA GLN A 47 -10.99 -3.47 15.57
C GLN A 47 -10.21 -2.13 15.65
N MET A 48 -9.24 -1.92 14.75
CA MET A 48 -8.49 -0.65 14.71
C MET A 48 -9.36 0.47 14.15
N THR A 49 -9.24 1.66 14.73
CA THR A 49 -10.01 2.83 14.27
C THR A 49 -9.08 3.95 13.83
N GLY A 50 -9.53 4.73 12.85
CA GLY A 50 -8.97 6.01 12.43
C GLY A 50 -10.05 7.08 12.38
N LEU A 51 -9.64 8.34 12.37
CA LEU A 51 -10.52 9.48 12.18
C LEU A 51 -9.95 10.40 11.09
N SER A 52 -10.81 11.01 10.29
CA SER A 52 -10.46 12.04 9.31
C SER A 52 -11.18 13.34 9.63
N ILE A 53 -10.51 14.47 9.49
CA ILE A 53 -11.05 15.82 9.69
C ILE A 53 -10.60 16.72 8.53
N SER A 54 -11.43 17.66 8.09
CA SER A 54 -11.02 18.63 7.07
C SER A 54 -10.09 19.71 7.64
N SER A 55 -9.20 20.25 6.82
CA SER A 55 -8.37 21.40 7.19
C SER A 55 -9.23 22.60 7.61
N ASP A 56 -10.36 22.83 6.95
CA ASP A 56 -11.29 23.92 7.29
C ASP A 56 -11.83 23.78 8.72
N ALA A 57 -12.18 22.56 9.15
CA ALA A 57 -12.62 22.31 10.52
C ALA A 57 -11.49 22.53 11.53
N VAL A 58 -10.26 22.16 11.17
CA VAL A 58 -9.06 22.45 11.98
C VAL A 58 -8.84 23.96 12.11
N GLU A 59 -8.96 24.71 11.03
CA GLU A 59 -8.86 26.18 11.00
C GLU A 59 -9.99 26.88 11.79
N CYS A 60 -11.17 26.27 11.83
CA CYS A 60 -12.29 26.67 12.68
C CYS A 60 -12.11 26.29 14.17
N GLY A 61 -10.97 25.71 14.55
CA GLY A 61 -10.64 25.40 15.95
C GLY A 61 -11.16 24.05 16.46
N GLN A 62 -11.60 23.16 15.57
CA GLN A 62 -12.23 21.88 15.97
C GLN A 62 -11.23 20.72 16.16
N LEU A 63 -9.92 20.98 16.08
CA LEU A 63 -8.89 19.94 16.23
C LEU A 63 -8.96 19.24 17.60
N SER A 64 -9.20 19.99 18.68
CA SER A 64 -9.33 19.41 20.02
C SER A 64 -10.54 18.50 20.15
N GLU A 65 -11.68 18.91 19.60
CA GLU A 65 -12.92 18.10 19.61
C GLU A 65 -12.73 16.80 18.82
N ALA A 66 -12.03 16.86 17.68
CA ALA A 66 -11.70 15.69 16.89
C ALA A 66 -10.74 14.75 17.63
N MET A 67 -9.75 15.27 18.35
CA MET A 67 -8.85 14.45 19.17
C MET A 67 -9.57 13.78 20.36
N ASP A 68 -10.54 14.48 20.98
CA ASP A 68 -11.38 13.91 22.03
C ASP A 68 -12.26 12.77 21.48
N LEU A 69 -12.83 12.96 20.29
CA LEU A 69 -13.58 11.91 19.61
C LEU A 69 -12.67 10.73 19.24
N ALA A 70 -11.51 10.99 18.64
CA ALA A 70 -10.52 9.97 18.32
C ALA A 70 -10.16 9.13 19.55
N SER A 71 -9.99 9.78 20.72
CA SER A 71 -9.74 9.09 21.98
C SER A 71 -10.92 8.22 22.43
N LYS A 72 -12.17 8.70 22.31
CA LYS A 72 -13.38 7.91 22.61
C LYS A 72 -13.53 6.69 21.70
N LEU A 73 -13.10 6.83 20.45
CA LEU A 73 -13.10 5.75 19.45
C LEU A 73 -11.88 4.83 19.56
N ASN A 74 -10.94 5.10 20.48
CA ASN A 74 -9.66 4.41 20.56
C ASN A 74 -8.93 4.40 19.20
N ALA A 75 -8.97 5.52 18.48
CA ALA A 75 -8.36 5.67 17.18
C ALA A 75 -6.82 5.65 17.29
N SER A 76 -6.18 5.08 16.29
CA SER A 76 -4.72 4.98 16.18
C SER A 76 -4.11 6.20 15.46
N TYR A 77 -4.92 6.89 14.66
CA TYR A 77 -4.48 8.05 13.90
C TYR A 77 -5.62 9.04 13.64
N LEU A 78 -5.24 10.26 13.25
CA LEU A 78 -6.10 11.31 12.71
C LEU A 78 -5.53 11.78 11.37
N VAL A 79 -6.32 11.73 10.29
CA VAL A 79 -5.97 12.30 8.99
C VAL A 79 -6.56 13.71 8.89
N ILE A 80 -5.75 14.67 8.45
CA ILE A 80 -6.18 16.03 8.11
C ILE A 80 -6.29 16.12 6.60
N GLU A 81 -7.52 16.17 6.11
CA GLU A 81 -7.87 16.28 4.71
C GLU A 81 -7.81 17.74 4.30
N VAL A 82 -6.77 18.10 3.56
CA VAL A 82 -6.60 19.46 3.06
C VAL A 82 -7.68 19.73 2.02
N VAL A 83 -8.54 20.70 2.31
CA VAL A 83 -9.60 21.12 1.40
C VAL A 83 -8.97 21.83 0.21
N GLU A 84 -9.49 21.55 -0.98
CA GLU A 84 -9.06 22.11 -2.26
C GLU A 84 -9.50 23.58 -2.40
N ALA A 85 -9.12 24.43 -1.44
CA ALA A 85 -9.33 25.87 -1.52
C ALA A 85 -8.23 26.47 -2.40
N VAL A 86 -8.60 26.87 -3.61
CA VAL A 86 -7.78 27.77 -4.43
C VAL A 86 -7.86 29.14 -3.72
N GLY A 87 -6.80 29.50 -3.00
CA GLY A 87 -6.65 30.88 -2.52
C GLY A 87 -6.78 31.87 -3.67
N ALA A 88 -7.12 33.13 -3.38
CA ALA A 88 -7.23 34.17 -4.41
C ALA A 88 -5.91 34.42 -5.20
N ASP A 89 -4.79 33.90 -4.68
CA ASP A 89 -3.45 33.89 -5.26
C ASP A 89 -3.06 32.54 -5.92
N GLY A 90 -3.93 31.53 -5.86
CA GLY A 90 -3.69 30.19 -6.40
C GLY A 90 -2.79 29.30 -5.54
N THR A 91 -2.41 29.71 -4.32
CA THR A 91 -1.52 28.94 -3.44
C THR A 91 -2.20 28.56 -2.12
N ASN A 92 -2.35 27.26 -1.86
CA ASN A 92 -2.57 26.75 -0.51
C ASN A 92 -1.19 26.46 0.10
N ASP A 93 -0.59 27.49 0.70
CA ASP A 93 0.77 27.43 1.24
C ASP A 93 0.87 26.71 2.58
N GLY A 94 -0.24 26.17 3.12
CA GLY A 94 -0.28 25.39 4.36
C GLY A 94 0.20 26.10 5.62
N ALA A 95 0.51 27.40 5.58
CA ALA A 95 1.12 28.11 6.69
C ALA A 95 0.17 28.20 7.89
N GLY A 96 -1.14 28.33 7.63
CA GLY A 96 -2.19 28.30 8.64
C GLY A 96 -2.23 26.97 9.39
N LEU A 97 -2.27 25.85 8.66
CA LEU A 97 -2.31 24.51 9.24
C LEU A 97 -1.07 24.22 10.10
N TYR A 98 0.13 24.51 9.58
CA TYR A 98 1.36 24.32 10.36
C TYR A 98 1.33 25.11 11.67
N GLY A 99 0.89 26.38 11.63
CA GLY A 99 0.79 27.22 12.83
C GLY A 99 -0.20 26.69 13.87
N ILE A 100 -1.30 26.07 13.44
CA ILE A 100 -2.28 25.43 14.33
C ILE A 100 -1.69 24.15 14.95
N LEU A 101 -1.12 23.27 14.13
CA LEU A 101 -0.51 22.02 14.59
C LEU A 101 0.64 22.27 15.56
N GLY A 102 1.48 23.27 15.28
CA GLY A 102 2.57 23.72 16.16
C GLY A 102 2.07 24.14 17.56
N LYS A 103 0.93 24.83 17.64
CA LYS A 103 0.33 25.23 18.93
C LYS A 103 -0.29 24.06 19.69
N CYS A 104 -0.71 23.01 18.99
CA CYS A 104 -1.36 21.83 19.56
C CYS A 104 -0.38 20.67 19.81
N LEU A 105 0.94 20.83 19.60
CA LEU A 105 1.92 19.74 19.67
C LEU A 105 1.86 18.95 20.98
N GLU A 106 1.84 19.62 22.13
CA GLU A 106 1.83 18.92 23.43
C GLU A 106 0.52 18.15 23.65
N GLN A 107 -0.61 18.69 23.16
CA GLN A 107 -1.89 17.98 23.20
C GLN A 107 -1.85 16.75 22.30
N ILE A 108 -1.38 16.89 21.05
CA ILE A 108 -1.21 15.78 20.10
C ILE A 108 -0.31 14.68 20.70
N LYS A 109 0.81 15.05 21.32
CA LYS A 109 1.71 14.09 21.98
C LYS A 109 1.02 13.34 23.12
N SER A 110 0.18 14.03 23.90
CA SER A 110 -0.51 13.41 25.02
C SER A 110 -1.57 12.38 24.61
N THR A 111 -2.10 12.46 23.39
CA THR A 111 -3.09 11.48 22.89
C THR A 111 -2.44 10.19 22.40
N GLY A 112 -1.17 10.23 21.98
CA GLY A 112 -0.50 9.11 21.33
C GLY A 112 -0.96 8.85 19.88
N LEU A 113 -1.80 9.72 19.31
CA LEU A 113 -2.26 9.62 17.93
C LEU A 113 -1.12 9.89 16.93
N LYS A 114 -1.11 9.15 15.82
CA LYS A 114 -0.42 9.59 14.62
C LYS A 114 -1.27 10.61 13.86
N ILE A 115 -0.67 11.72 13.45
CA ILE A 115 -1.33 12.74 12.64
C ILE A 115 -0.82 12.60 11.20
N TYR A 116 -1.72 12.34 10.26
CA TYR A 116 -1.38 12.26 8.85
C TYR A 116 -1.95 13.46 8.11
N ILE A 117 -1.14 14.12 7.29
CA ILE A 117 -1.57 15.27 6.50
C ILE A 117 -1.73 14.81 5.04
N ASP A 118 -2.90 15.07 4.45
CA ASP A 118 -3.19 14.75 3.04
C ASP A 118 -2.18 15.43 2.08
N ASN A 119 -1.94 14.78 0.95
CA ASN A 119 -1.05 15.20 -0.13
C ASN A 119 -1.65 16.20 -1.15
N ALA A 120 -2.73 16.93 -0.82
CA ALA A 120 -3.34 17.91 -1.72
C ALA A 120 -2.48 19.17 -2.00
N TYR A 121 -1.32 19.32 -1.33
CA TYR A 121 -0.39 20.43 -1.54
C TYR A 121 0.11 20.55 -2.98
N SER A 122 0.38 21.79 -3.42
CA SER A 122 0.96 22.07 -4.74
C SER A 122 2.34 21.44 -4.90
N GLU A 123 3.20 21.62 -3.90
CA GLU A 123 4.58 21.13 -3.88
C GLU A 123 4.77 20.06 -2.80
N VAL A 124 5.27 18.90 -3.19
CA VAL A 124 5.49 17.78 -2.26
C VAL A 124 6.61 18.04 -1.25
N SER A 125 7.60 18.87 -1.62
CA SER A 125 8.67 19.31 -0.72
C SER A 125 8.15 20.08 0.48
N PHE A 126 7.13 20.91 0.28
CA PHE A 126 6.52 21.67 1.37
C PHE A 126 5.87 20.74 2.40
N LEU A 127 5.18 19.69 1.95
CA LEU A 127 4.60 18.68 2.83
C LEU A 127 5.69 17.93 3.61
N ALA A 128 6.76 17.51 2.91
CA ALA A 128 7.89 16.81 3.54
C ALA A 128 8.57 17.68 4.62
N GLU A 129 8.88 18.93 4.31
CA GLU A 129 9.48 19.89 5.25
C GLU A 129 8.57 20.19 6.44
N THR A 130 7.25 20.29 6.19
CA THR A 130 6.25 20.52 7.25
C THR A 130 6.21 19.35 8.22
N ILE A 131 6.15 18.11 7.71
CA ILE A 131 6.18 16.89 8.53
C ILE A 131 7.47 16.82 9.36
N ASP A 132 8.63 17.04 8.73
CA ASP A 132 9.93 16.98 9.39
C ASP A 132 10.07 18.02 10.50
N ARG A 133 9.60 19.24 10.24
CA ARG A 133 9.64 20.33 11.22
C ARG A 133 8.73 20.04 12.41
N LEU A 134 7.49 19.58 12.15
CA LEU A 134 6.55 19.22 13.22
C LEU A 134 7.08 18.05 14.08
N ASN A 135 7.63 17.01 13.46
CA ASN A 135 8.24 15.88 14.20
C ASN A 135 9.46 16.33 15.03
N ARG A 136 10.29 17.22 14.48
CA ARG A 136 11.45 17.78 15.20
C ARG A 136 11.03 18.61 16.41
N GLU A 137 9.99 19.42 16.27
CA GLU A 137 9.44 20.24 17.36
C GLU A 137 8.73 19.38 18.41
N ALA A 138 8.02 18.32 17.98
CA ALA A 138 7.39 17.36 18.87
C ALA A 138 8.43 16.54 19.68
N GLY A 139 9.62 16.33 19.11
CA GLY A 139 10.64 15.43 19.64
C GLY A 139 10.29 13.94 19.47
N THR A 140 9.30 13.62 18.62
CA THR A 140 8.82 12.27 18.33
C THR A 140 8.20 12.25 16.94
N GLU A 141 8.21 11.08 16.29
CA GLU A 141 7.62 10.89 14.96
C GLU A 141 6.10 10.70 15.05
N CYS A 142 5.35 11.73 15.45
CA CYS A 142 3.88 11.66 15.48
C CYS A 142 3.21 12.12 14.18
N PHE A 143 3.94 12.79 13.27
CA PHE A 143 3.42 13.29 12.00
C PHE A 143 3.89 12.46 10.81
N GLY A 144 3.03 12.32 9.80
CA GLY A 144 3.35 11.74 8.51
C GLY A 144 2.42 12.24 7.40
N ALA A 145 2.58 11.69 6.20
CA ALA A 145 1.72 11.97 5.06
C ALA A 145 0.63 10.89 4.92
N CYS A 146 -0.59 11.32 4.60
CA CYS A 146 -1.61 10.49 4.00
C CYS A 146 -1.52 10.64 2.48
N LEU A 147 -1.21 9.58 1.75
CA LEU A 147 -1.26 9.58 0.31
C LEU A 147 -2.70 9.32 -0.14
N ASN A 148 -3.39 10.33 -0.61
CA ASN A 148 -4.74 10.27 -1.16
C ASN A 148 -4.71 10.16 -2.68
N THR A 149 -4.96 8.95 -3.20
CA THR A 149 -4.97 8.72 -4.66
C THR A 149 -6.14 9.42 -5.34
N GLY A 150 -7.25 9.56 -4.60
CA GLY A 150 -8.46 10.22 -5.08
C GLY A 150 -8.19 11.69 -5.41
N SER A 151 -7.73 12.46 -4.42
CA SER A 151 -7.36 13.87 -4.63
C SER A 151 -6.19 13.99 -5.61
N GLY A 152 -5.17 13.14 -5.48
CA GLY A 152 -4.01 13.14 -6.38
C GLY A 152 -4.37 13.01 -7.86
N ASN A 153 -5.24 12.05 -8.21
CA ASN A 153 -5.69 11.86 -9.59
C ASN A 153 -6.59 13.01 -10.08
N LEU A 154 -7.46 13.53 -9.20
CA LEU A 154 -8.32 14.68 -9.50
C LEU A 154 -7.51 15.95 -9.83
N LEU A 155 -6.44 16.18 -9.06
CA LEU A 155 -5.55 17.33 -9.22
C LEU A 155 -4.44 17.10 -10.26
N GLY A 156 -4.43 15.95 -10.95
CA GLY A 156 -3.43 15.62 -11.97
C GLY A 156 -1.99 15.52 -11.45
N LYS A 157 -1.82 15.11 -10.19
CA LYS A 157 -0.52 15.04 -9.52
C LYS A 157 0.32 13.86 -10.01
N ASN A 158 1.65 14.04 -10.06
CA ASN A 158 2.58 12.94 -10.27
C ASN A 158 2.75 12.12 -8.97
N LEU A 159 1.77 11.25 -8.68
CA LEU A 159 1.75 10.48 -7.43
C LEU A 159 2.98 9.59 -7.25
N CYS A 160 3.52 8.99 -8.31
CA CYS A 160 4.74 8.19 -8.22
C CYS A 160 5.94 9.04 -7.75
N GLY A 161 6.14 10.21 -8.36
CA GLY A 161 7.22 11.12 -7.94
C GLY A 161 7.02 11.66 -6.52
N MET A 162 5.76 11.87 -6.10
CA MET A 162 5.45 12.24 -4.72
C MET A 162 5.78 11.12 -3.73
N ILE A 163 5.48 9.87 -4.08
CA ILE A 163 5.81 8.70 -3.26
C ILE A 163 7.33 8.61 -3.08
N GLU A 164 8.07 8.71 -4.18
CA GLU A 164 9.54 8.64 -4.17
C GLU A 164 10.17 9.79 -3.35
N HIS A 165 9.55 10.96 -3.36
CA HIS A 165 10.01 12.11 -2.57
C HIS A 165 9.67 11.99 -1.08
N LEU A 166 8.45 11.57 -0.73
CA LEU A 166 8.01 11.45 0.66
C LEU A 166 8.66 10.26 1.37
N GLY A 167 8.81 9.13 0.66
CA GLY A 167 9.44 7.91 1.15
C GLY A 167 8.84 7.42 2.47
N HIS A 168 9.67 7.30 3.51
CA HIS A 168 9.27 6.81 4.84
C HIS A 168 8.21 7.71 5.53
N ARG A 169 8.03 8.96 5.08
CA ARG A 169 7.02 9.88 5.64
C ARG A 169 5.60 9.43 5.36
N ILE A 170 5.38 8.59 4.34
CA ILE A 170 4.05 8.09 4.00
C ILE A 170 3.65 7.06 5.04
N GLY A 171 2.76 7.45 5.95
CA GLY A 171 2.27 6.58 7.00
C GLY A 171 0.96 5.90 6.67
N LEU A 172 0.22 6.38 5.67
CA LEU A 172 -1.13 5.89 5.35
C LEU A 172 -1.48 6.14 3.87
N LEU A 173 -2.25 5.23 3.27
CA LEU A 173 -2.80 5.36 1.92
C LEU A 173 -4.33 5.46 1.97
N HIS A 174 -4.89 6.55 1.46
CA HIS A 174 -6.31 6.67 1.10
C HIS A 174 -6.48 6.28 -0.36
N ALA A 175 -7.06 5.10 -0.59
CA ALA A 175 -7.25 4.51 -1.90
C ALA A 175 -8.68 4.72 -2.41
N GLY A 176 -8.86 5.68 -3.31
CA GLY A 176 -10.10 5.90 -4.05
C GLY A 176 -9.79 6.16 -5.53
N ASP A 177 -10.69 5.71 -6.40
CA ASP A 177 -10.60 5.90 -7.85
C ASP A 177 -11.58 6.97 -8.34
N ASN A 178 -11.22 7.64 -9.43
CA ASN A 178 -12.04 8.66 -10.09
C ASN A 178 -11.63 8.85 -11.56
N ASP A 179 -12.42 9.59 -12.32
CA ASP A 179 -12.14 9.90 -13.73
C ASP A 179 -11.07 10.98 -13.95
N GLY A 180 -10.53 11.55 -12.87
CA GLY A 180 -9.62 12.70 -12.88
C GLY A 180 -10.29 14.05 -13.14
N ARG A 181 -11.62 14.12 -13.03
CA ARG A 181 -12.39 15.35 -13.24
C ARG A 181 -13.34 15.67 -12.09
N THR A 182 -13.92 14.63 -11.49
CA THR A 182 -14.80 14.78 -10.32
C THR A 182 -14.40 13.79 -9.24
N ARG A 183 -14.75 14.07 -7.98
CA ARG A 183 -14.43 13.17 -6.86
C ARG A 183 -15.53 12.12 -6.71
N GLN A 184 -15.44 10.98 -7.42
CA GLN A 184 -16.47 9.93 -7.32
C GLN A 184 -16.22 8.86 -6.24
N CYS A 185 -15.04 8.82 -5.60
CA CYS A 185 -14.69 7.84 -4.56
C CYS A 185 -15.13 6.41 -4.91
N GLN A 186 -14.66 5.88 -6.04
CA GLN A 186 -14.95 4.52 -6.48
C GLN A 186 -13.83 3.55 -6.08
N MET A 187 -14.09 2.25 -6.25
CA MET A 187 -13.11 1.20 -6.00
C MET A 187 -11.92 1.30 -6.97
N PRO A 188 -10.68 0.99 -6.54
CA PRO A 188 -9.55 0.90 -7.45
C PRO A 188 -9.83 0.02 -8.68
N TYR A 189 -9.23 0.38 -9.83
CA TYR A 189 -9.39 -0.26 -11.14
C TYR A 189 -10.75 -0.09 -11.82
N THR A 190 -11.62 0.80 -11.34
CA THR A 190 -12.98 0.92 -11.91
C THR A 190 -13.15 2.10 -12.87
N PHE A 191 -12.20 3.04 -12.91
CA PHE A 191 -12.23 4.13 -13.89
C PHE A 191 -11.21 3.98 -15.00
N THR A 192 -11.67 4.23 -16.22
CA THR A 192 -10.84 4.29 -17.41
C THR A 192 -11.06 5.57 -18.20
N ARG A 193 -10.01 6.05 -18.86
CA ARG A 193 -10.04 7.12 -19.86
C ARG A 193 -9.98 6.53 -21.28
N GLY A 194 -10.60 7.23 -22.23
CA GLY A 194 -10.48 6.91 -23.65
C GLY A 194 -10.80 5.45 -23.99
N ARG A 195 -9.79 4.71 -24.48
CA ARG A 195 -9.92 3.32 -24.97
C ARG A 195 -9.76 2.25 -23.88
N GLY A 196 -10.03 2.58 -22.61
CA GLY A 196 -9.92 1.64 -21.50
C GLY A 196 -8.60 1.72 -20.73
N GLU A 197 -7.85 2.82 -20.88
CA GLU A 197 -6.65 3.08 -20.07
C GLU A 197 -7.07 3.46 -18.66
N LEU A 198 -6.42 2.94 -17.62
CA LEU A 198 -6.76 3.28 -16.24
C LEU A 198 -6.66 4.80 -16.04
N SER A 199 -7.66 5.39 -15.38
CA SER A 199 -7.59 6.82 -15.07
C SER A 199 -6.51 7.10 -14.04
N THR A 200 -6.38 6.24 -13.04
CA THR A 200 -5.38 6.31 -11.97
C THR A 200 -4.26 5.29 -12.27
N ASP A 201 -3.00 5.71 -12.18
CA ASP A 201 -1.83 4.84 -12.39
C ASP A 201 -1.62 3.88 -11.20
N TRP A 202 -2.56 2.97 -10.97
CA TRP A 202 -2.54 2.02 -9.86
C TRP A 202 -1.28 1.15 -9.86
N TYR A 203 -0.80 0.73 -11.03
CA TYR A 203 0.40 -0.10 -11.11
C TYR A 203 1.65 0.68 -10.70
N GLY A 204 1.82 1.91 -11.20
CA GLY A 204 2.93 2.77 -10.80
C GLY A 204 2.88 3.16 -9.33
N ILE A 205 1.70 3.52 -8.81
CA ILE A 205 1.51 3.93 -7.40
C ILE A 205 1.86 2.79 -6.44
N ILE A 206 1.28 1.61 -6.63
CA ILE A 206 1.52 0.46 -5.73
C ILE A 206 2.96 -0.04 -5.88
N GLY A 207 3.52 -0.02 -7.09
CA GLY A 207 4.93 -0.32 -7.32
C GLY A 207 5.87 0.64 -6.59
N ALA A 208 5.62 1.95 -6.69
CA ALA A 208 6.42 2.95 -6.00
C ALA A 208 6.34 2.83 -4.48
N LEU A 209 5.14 2.58 -3.93
CA LEU A 209 4.97 2.31 -2.50
C LEU A 209 5.76 1.07 -2.05
N ALA A 210 5.75 0.00 -2.85
CA ALA A 210 6.54 -1.20 -2.58
C ALA A 210 8.04 -0.91 -2.60
N MET A 211 8.52 -0.14 -3.59
CA MET A 211 9.94 0.24 -3.69
C MET A 211 10.40 1.15 -2.55
N CYS A 212 9.51 1.97 -2.00
CA CYS A 212 9.77 2.81 -0.82
C CYS A 212 9.60 2.06 0.51
N GLY A 213 9.21 0.78 0.49
CA GLY A 213 9.03 -0.03 1.70
C GLY A 213 7.83 0.38 2.55
N PHE A 214 6.75 0.86 1.94
CA PHE A 214 5.53 1.26 2.65
C PHE A 214 4.96 0.12 3.51
N LYS A 215 4.65 0.42 4.79
CA LYS A 215 4.08 -0.53 5.76
C LYS A 215 2.79 -0.02 6.44
N GLY A 216 2.30 1.15 6.04
CA GLY A 216 1.10 1.76 6.60
C GLY A 216 -0.19 1.01 6.23
N PRO A 217 -1.33 1.38 6.86
CA PRO A 217 -2.63 0.88 6.44
C PRO A 217 -3.03 1.45 5.08
N VAL A 218 -3.80 0.64 4.34
CA VAL A 218 -4.50 1.06 3.12
C VAL A 218 -5.97 1.19 3.44
N VAL A 219 -6.49 2.41 3.43
CA VAL A 219 -7.89 2.73 3.71
C VAL A 219 -8.61 2.99 2.40
N TYR A 220 -9.56 2.13 2.05
CA TYR A 220 -10.32 2.28 0.81
C TYR A 220 -11.46 3.28 0.99
N ASP A 221 -11.46 4.34 0.17
CA ASP A 221 -12.53 5.33 0.09
C ASP A 221 -13.44 4.98 -1.10
N ILE A 222 -14.49 4.22 -0.80
CA ILE A 222 -15.49 3.76 -1.77
C ILE A 222 -16.85 4.44 -1.57
N ALA A 223 -16.88 5.62 -0.95
CA ALA A 223 -18.11 6.30 -0.56
C ALA A 223 -19.11 6.43 -1.71
N GLY A 224 -18.65 6.85 -2.89
CA GLY A 224 -19.53 7.03 -4.05
C GLY A 224 -19.99 5.71 -4.68
N LEU A 225 -19.19 4.64 -4.62
CA LEU A 225 -19.67 3.31 -5.03
C LEU A 225 -20.78 2.84 -4.08
N PHE A 226 -20.57 3.05 -2.78
CA PHE A 226 -21.49 2.62 -1.76
C PHE A 226 -22.85 3.34 -1.84
N GLU A 227 -22.85 4.65 -2.10
CA GLU A 227 -24.04 5.48 -2.23
C GLU A 227 -24.98 5.02 -3.36
N VAL A 228 -24.41 4.64 -4.51
CA VAL A 228 -25.20 4.30 -5.71
C VAL A 228 -25.56 2.81 -5.80
N THR A 229 -25.00 1.97 -4.94
CA THR A 229 -25.12 0.52 -5.04
C THR A 229 -26.31 -0.04 -4.24
N PRO A 230 -27.20 -0.84 -4.88
CA PRO A 230 -28.22 -1.59 -4.16
C PRO A 230 -27.64 -2.48 -3.06
N ALA A 231 -28.27 -2.50 -1.88
CA ALA A 231 -27.75 -3.23 -0.72
C ALA A 231 -27.46 -4.71 -0.98
N CYS A 232 -28.24 -5.38 -1.84
CA CYS A 232 -28.05 -6.79 -2.20
C CYS A 232 -26.74 -7.08 -2.95
N LEU A 233 -26.12 -6.08 -3.58
CA LEU A 233 -24.86 -6.23 -4.31
C LEU A 233 -23.62 -6.00 -3.43
N ARG A 234 -23.77 -5.36 -2.26
CA ARG A 234 -22.65 -5.01 -1.36
C ARG A 234 -21.74 -6.19 -1.01
N PRO A 235 -22.24 -7.40 -0.71
CA PRO A 235 -21.36 -8.55 -0.44
C PRO A 235 -20.47 -8.92 -1.63
N GLY A 236 -20.94 -8.72 -2.86
CA GLY A 236 -20.13 -8.93 -4.06
C GLY A 236 -18.99 -7.92 -4.19
N TRP A 237 -19.28 -6.65 -3.90
CA TRP A 237 -18.28 -5.58 -3.93
C TRP A 237 -17.23 -5.72 -2.83
N TYR A 238 -17.61 -6.13 -1.62
CA TYR A 238 -16.64 -6.38 -0.56
C TYR A 238 -15.68 -7.53 -0.92
N ARG A 239 -16.17 -8.58 -1.58
CA ARG A 239 -15.30 -9.65 -2.12
C ARG A 239 -14.33 -9.12 -3.17
N LEU A 240 -14.81 -8.26 -4.08
CA LEU A 240 -13.94 -7.67 -5.11
C LEU A 240 -12.88 -6.75 -4.49
N LEU A 241 -13.26 -5.90 -3.54
CA LEU A 241 -12.34 -5.02 -2.82
C LEU A 241 -11.29 -5.83 -2.03
N SER A 242 -11.72 -6.93 -1.40
CA SER A 242 -10.80 -7.85 -0.70
C SER A 242 -9.80 -8.51 -1.67
N ALA A 243 -10.24 -8.87 -2.88
CA ALA A 243 -9.34 -9.40 -3.91
C ALA A 243 -8.31 -8.36 -4.37
N VAL A 244 -8.70 -7.09 -4.53
CA VAL A 244 -7.78 -5.97 -4.80
C VAL A 244 -6.77 -5.82 -3.67
N ALA A 245 -7.23 -5.85 -2.42
CA ALA A 245 -6.35 -5.73 -1.25
C ALA A 245 -5.34 -6.89 -1.17
N LEU A 246 -5.77 -8.12 -1.46
CA LEU A 246 -4.89 -9.30 -1.51
C LEU A 246 -3.84 -9.21 -2.62
N GLU A 247 -4.21 -8.66 -3.79
CA GLU A 247 -3.25 -8.43 -4.87
C GLU A 247 -2.18 -7.44 -4.42
N TRP A 248 -2.58 -6.28 -3.88
CA TRP A 248 -1.63 -5.25 -3.42
C TRP A 248 -0.76 -5.70 -2.26
N GLU A 249 -1.29 -6.47 -1.32
CA GLU A 249 -0.52 -7.04 -0.21
C GLU A 249 0.65 -7.89 -0.73
N GLY A 250 0.42 -8.71 -1.75
CA GLY A 250 1.47 -9.50 -2.38
C GLY A 250 2.60 -8.64 -2.97
N ILE A 251 2.27 -7.48 -3.53
CA ILE A 251 3.22 -6.54 -4.13
C ILE A 251 3.98 -5.75 -3.06
N LEU A 252 3.27 -5.18 -2.08
CA LEU A 252 3.85 -4.35 -1.02
C LEU A 252 4.74 -5.16 -0.07
N GLU A 253 4.49 -6.46 0.09
CA GLU A 253 5.28 -7.36 0.93
C GLU A 253 6.39 -8.10 0.17
N LEU A 254 6.53 -7.87 -1.14
CA LEU A 254 7.47 -8.62 -1.99
C LEU A 254 8.90 -8.54 -1.45
N GLU A 255 9.41 -7.35 -1.14
CA GLU A 255 10.79 -7.20 -0.68
C GLU A 255 11.04 -7.91 0.66
N GLU A 256 10.09 -7.81 1.60
CA GLU A 256 10.22 -8.50 2.89
C GLU A 256 10.26 -10.02 2.70
N TYR A 257 9.48 -10.52 1.74
CA TYR A 257 9.53 -11.91 1.33
C TYR A 257 10.89 -12.28 0.70
N LEU A 258 11.47 -11.42 -0.14
CA LEU A 258 12.79 -11.64 -0.73
C LEU A 258 13.91 -11.64 0.32
N LYS A 259 13.85 -10.75 1.33
CA LYS A 259 14.81 -10.72 2.44
C LYS A 259 14.87 -12.05 3.18
N LYS A 260 13.71 -12.59 3.57
CA LYS A 260 13.55 -13.88 4.26
C LYS A 260 14.03 -15.10 3.45
N THR A 261 14.14 -14.97 2.13
CA THR A 261 14.58 -16.06 1.23
C THR A 261 16.03 -15.91 0.78
N SER A 262 16.69 -14.79 1.10
CA SER A 262 18.09 -14.55 0.79
C SER A 262 19.02 -15.42 1.65
N ARG A 263 20.19 -15.78 1.09
CA ARG A 263 21.20 -16.63 1.76
C ARG A 263 21.81 -15.98 3.01
N ALA A 264 21.82 -14.65 3.11
CA ALA A 264 22.53 -13.89 4.15
C ALA A 264 21.93 -14.01 5.55
N GLU A 265 20.65 -14.36 5.68
CA GLU A 265 19.96 -14.53 6.97
C GLU A 265 19.98 -15.99 7.47
N ARG A 266 20.76 -16.89 6.84
CA ARG A 266 20.86 -18.30 7.25
C ARG A 266 22.05 -18.57 8.17
N PRO A 267 21.92 -19.48 9.16
CA PRO A 267 23.05 -19.95 9.95
C PRO A 267 24.15 -20.58 9.07
N GLU A 268 25.42 -20.32 9.39
CA GLU A 268 26.63 -20.78 8.66
C GLU A 268 26.74 -22.32 8.49
N ALA A 269 25.91 -23.10 9.17
CA ALA A 269 25.95 -24.57 9.09
C ALA A 269 25.42 -25.12 7.74
N ASP A 270 24.67 -24.34 6.96
CA ASP A 270 24.01 -24.78 5.72
C ASP A 270 24.73 -24.33 4.43
N SER A 271 25.87 -23.65 4.53
CA SER A 271 26.41 -22.81 3.43
C SER A 271 27.46 -23.41 2.49
N GLU A 272 27.88 -24.67 2.64
CA GLU A 272 29.07 -25.16 1.92
C GLU A 272 28.84 -25.97 0.62
N GLU A 273 27.60 -26.28 0.21
CA GLU A 273 27.37 -27.01 -1.06
C GLU A 273 26.73 -26.14 -2.15
N GLU A 274 27.52 -25.81 -3.17
CA GLU A 274 27.07 -25.22 -4.43
C GLU A 274 25.98 -26.11 -5.07
N GLY A 275 24.75 -25.60 -5.13
CA GLY A 275 23.65 -26.24 -5.86
C GLY A 275 22.51 -26.81 -5.02
N LYS A 276 22.56 -26.73 -3.68
CA LYS A 276 21.42 -27.06 -2.83
C LYS A 276 20.27 -26.06 -2.99
N ALA A 277 19.05 -26.57 -3.09
CA ALA A 277 17.78 -25.88 -3.36
C ALA A 277 17.30 -24.96 -2.21
N GLY A 278 18.22 -24.46 -1.40
CA GLY A 278 17.89 -23.63 -0.26
C GLY A 278 17.43 -22.22 -0.64
N GLY A 279 17.96 -21.59 -1.69
CA GLY A 279 17.70 -20.17 -1.96
C GLY A 279 16.43 -19.89 -2.77
N LEU A 280 16.18 -18.60 -3.00
CA LEU A 280 15.14 -18.13 -3.92
C LEU A 280 15.26 -18.81 -5.30
N VAL A 281 14.17 -19.40 -5.79
CA VAL A 281 14.07 -19.95 -7.13
C VAL A 281 13.04 -19.17 -7.93
N LEU A 282 13.37 -18.81 -9.17
CA LEU A 282 12.42 -18.19 -10.09
C LEU A 282 11.84 -19.24 -11.02
N PHE A 283 10.52 -19.25 -11.18
CA PHE A 283 9.84 -20.13 -12.13
C PHE A 283 9.44 -19.34 -13.37
N GLY A 284 10.17 -19.55 -14.47
CA GLY A 284 9.91 -18.90 -15.75
C GLY A 284 11.17 -18.27 -16.34
N ALA A 285 11.58 -18.81 -17.48
CA ALA A 285 12.56 -18.33 -18.44
C ALA A 285 12.32 -16.97 -19.10
N GLY A 286 11.29 -16.19 -18.76
CA GLY A 286 10.67 -15.21 -19.68
C GLY A 286 11.14 -13.75 -19.57
N ARG A 287 10.37 -12.84 -20.18
CA ARG A 287 10.56 -11.37 -20.01
C ARG A 287 10.37 -10.92 -18.57
N MET A 288 9.43 -11.54 -17.87
CA MET A 288 9.16 -11.25 -16.46
C MET A 288 10.35 -11.61 -15.56
N PHE A 289 11.11 -12.67 -15.88
CA PHE A 289 12.39 -12.95 -15.22
C PHE A 289 13.40 -11.83 -15.46
N HIS A 290 13.53 -11.35 -16.70
CA HIS A 290 14.45 -10.25 -17.00
C HIS A 290 14.10 -8.99 -16.21
N ASN A 291 12.82 -8.63 -16.14
CA ASN A 291 12.38 -7.52 -15.29
C ASN A 291 12.69 -7.75 -13.81
N TYR A 292 12.49 -8.97 -13.29
CA TYR A 292 12.91 -9.29 -11.92
C TYR A 292 14.40 -9.03 -11.72
N MET A 293 15.24 -9.51 -12.65
CA MET A 293 16.69 -9.32 -12.56
C MET A 293 17.09 -7.84 -12.56
N GLU A 294 16.49 -7.02 -13.43
CA GLU A 294 16.74 -5.57 -13.47
C GLU A 294 16.33 -4.84 -12.18
N VAL A 295 15.24 -5.25 -11.55
CA VAL A 295 14.66 -4.50 -10.42
C VAL A 295 15.20 -5.01 -9.07
N TRP A 296 15.35 -6.32 -8.93
CA TRP A 296 15.61 -7.02 -7.68
C TRP A 296 16.83 -7.95 -7.72
N GLY A 297 17.33 -8.34 -8.89
CA GLY A 297 18.33 -9.40 -9.06
C GLY A 297 19.67 -9.14 -8.38
N ASP A 298 20.12 -7.88 -8.32
CA ASP A 298 21.37 -7.52 -7.65
C ASP A 298 21.29 -7.70 -6.12
N ALA A 299 20.16 -7.30 -5.53
CA ALA A 299 19.93 -7.39 -4.08
C ALA A 299 19.50 -8.81 -3.66
N TYR A 300 18.75 -9.49 -4.51
CA TYR A 300 18.12 -10.78 -4.24
C TYR A 300 18.36 -11.76 -5.41
N PRO A 301 19.61 -12.17 -5.66
CA PRO A 301 19.92 -13.03 -6.79
C PRO A 301 19.27 -14.41 -6.61
N PRO A 302 18.63 -14.96 -7.65
CA PRO A 302 18.06 -16.30 -7.57
C PRO A 302 19.15 -17.37 -7.66
N SER A 303 18.92 -18.51 -7.02
CA SER A 303 19.86 -19.64 -7.04
C SER A 303 19.89 -20.34 -8.40
N PHE A 304 18.72 -20.52 -9.01
CA PHE A 304 18.55 -21.03 -10.36
C PHE A 304 17.13 -20.70 -10.86
N ILE A 305 16.90 -20.96 -12.14
CA ILE A 305 15.59 -20.84 -12.77
C ILE A 305 15.00 -22.24 -12.97
N VAL A 306 13.69 -22.36 -12.79
CA VAL A 306 12.91 -23.51 -13.20
C VAL A 306 12.01 -23.13 -14.37
N ASP A 307 11.91 -24.00 -15.36
CA ASP A 307 10.97 -23.84 -16.48
C ASP A 307 10.41 -25.19 -16.91
N ASN A 308 9.17 -25.22 -17.41
CA ASN A 308 8.56 -26.44 -17.92
C ASN A 308 9.01 -26.78 -19.35
N ASN A 309 9.66 -25.85 -20.04
CA ASN A 309 10.19 -26.09 -21.38
C ASN A 309 11.53 -26.82 -21.32
N GLU A 310 11.52 -28.11 -21.64
CA GLU A 310 12.70 -28.99 -21.60
C GLU A 310 13.86 -28.51 -22.49
N MET A 311 13.55 -27.77 -23.56
CA MET A 311 14.56 -27.23 -24.47
C MET A 311 15.47 -26.17 -23.82
N LEU A 312 15.03 -25.59 -22.69
CA LEU A 312 15.80 -24.58 -21.96
C LEU A 312 16.73 -25.19 -20.91
N TRP A 313 16.52 -26.44 -20.51
CA TRP A 313 17.23 -27.06 -19.39
C TRP A 313 18.72 -27.25 -19.69
N GLY A 314 19.57 -27.01 -18.69
CA GLY A 314 21.02 -26.98 -18.84
C GLY A 314 21.55 -25.70 -19.51
N GLY A 315 20.66 -24.84 -20.00
CA GLY A 315 20.98 -23.50 -20.48
C GLY A 315 21.20 -22.51 -19.34
N MET A 316 21.54 -21.28 -19.73
CA MET A 316 21.74 -20.14 -18.84
C MET A 316 20.91 -18.96 -19.33
N ARG A 317 20.39 -18.16 -18.41
CA ARG A 317 19.79 -16.86 -18.72
C ARG A 317 20.30 -15.83 -17.71
N GLU A 318 20.90 -14.75 -18.20
CA GLU A 318 21.49 -13.69 -17.36
C GLU A 318 22.41 -14.26 -16.27
N ASN A 319 23.24 -15.25 -16.66
CA ASN A 319 24.17 -16.02 -15.81
C ASN A 319 23.53 -16.91 -14.73
N VAL A 320 22.22 -17.13 -14.79
CA VAL A 320 21.49 -18.04 -13.90
C VAL A 320 21.12 -19.32 -14.67
N GLY A 321 21.45 -20.48 -14.10
CA GLY A 321 21.21 -21.78 -14.74
C GLY A 321 19.73 -22.17 -14.75
N ILE A 322 19.27 -22.79 -15.84
CA ILE A 322 17.89 -23.26 -16.00
C ILE A 322 17.81 -24.77 -15.76
N ARG A 323 16.89 -25.19 -14.89
CA ARG A 323 16.72 -26.57 -14.42
C ARG A 323 15.29 -27.09 -14.60
N PRO A 324 15.08 -28.41 -14.65
CA PRO A 324 13.74 -28.99 -14.64
C PRO A 324 13.04 -28.78 -13.29
N PRO A 325 11.69 -28.76 -13.24
CA PRO A 325 10.95 -28.63 -11.97
C PRO A 325 11.20 -29.74 -10.97
N SER A 326 11.64 -30.92 -11.41
CA SER A 326 11.95 -32.06 -10.54
C SER A 326 13.00 -31.74 -9.47
N VAL A 327 13.91 -30.79 -9.74
CA VAL A 327 14.95 -30.40 -8.78
C VAL A 327 14.38 -29.76 -7.52
N LEU A 328 13.16 -29.23 -7.58
CA LEU A 328 12.48 -28.64 -6.42
C LEU A 328 12.14 -29.69 -5.34
N LEU A 329 12.20 -30.98 -5.68
CA LEU A 329 11.86 -32.10 -4.79
C LEU A 329 13.07 -32.81 -4.18
N GLU A 330 14.29 -32.39 -4.56
CA GLU A 330 15.54 -33.05 -4.13
C GLU A 330 15.81 -32.83 -2.64
N ASP A 331 15.54 -31.63 -2.13
CA ASP A 331 15.68 -31.28 -0.71
C ASP A 331 14.30 -31.20 -0.05
N LYS A 332 13.89 -32.29 0.61
CA LYS A 332 12.61 -32.36 1.32
C LYS A 332 12.66 -31.71 2.70
N GLU A 333 13.84 -31.53 3.28
CA GLU A 333 13.98 -30.88 4.58
C GLU A 333 13.91 -29.36 4.44
N HIS A 334 14.42 -28.84 3.33
CA HIS A 334 14.44 -27.41 3.01
C HIS A 334 13.89 -27.13 1.61
N PRO A 335 12.58 -27.35 1.38
CA PRO A 335 12.00 -27.13 0.06
C PRO A 335 12.17 -25.65 -0.35
N PRO A 336 12.64 -25.39 -1.58
CA PRO A 336 12.81 -24.03 -2.09
C PRO A 336 11.49 -23.28 -2.05
N PHE A 337 11.57 -21.98 -1.77
CA PHE A 337 10.44 -21.11 -2.06
C PHE A 337 10.55 -20.60 -3.50
N VAL A 338 9.46 -20.74 -4.25
CA VAL A 338 9.39 -20.37 -5.65
C VAL A 338 8.70 -19.04 -5.86
N LEU A 339 9.34 -18.13 -6.57
CA LEU A 339 8.70 -16.93 -7.10
C LEU A 339 8.36 -17.17 -8.58
N ILE A 340 7.08 -17.20 -8.92
CA ILE A 340 6.60 -17.43 -10.28
C ILE A 340 6.80 -16.16 -11.09
N CYS A 341 7.70 -16.22 -12.07
CA CYS A 341 8.03 -15.17 -13.04
C CYS A 341 7.51 -15.56 -14.44
N ASN A 342 6.22 -15.88 -14.52
CA ASN A 342 5.57 -16.27 -15.77
C ASN A 342 4.13 -15.75 -15.86
N MET A 343 3.77 -15.16 -17.00
CA MET A 343 2.41 -14.67 -17.24
C MET A 343 1.35 -15.78 -17.27
N TYR A 344 1.74 -17.01 -17.66
CA TYR A 344 0.86 -18.18 -17.68
C TYR A 344 0.97 -18.98 -16.38
N HIS A 345 0.86 -18.29 -15.25
CA HIS A 345 1.12 -18.85 -13.92
C HIS A 345 0.12 -19.93 -13.50
N ALA A 346 -1.13 -19.92 -13.97
CA ALA A 346 -2.18 -20.80 -13.45
C ALA A 346 -1.87 -22.32 -13.56
N SER A 347 -1.14 -22.76 -14.58
CA SER A 347 -0.69 -24.16 -14.68
C SER A 347 0.49 -24.46 -13.76
N ILE A 348 1.38 -23.49 -13.58
CA ILE A 348 2.55 -23.57 -12.69
C ILE A 348 2.11 -23.60 -11.23
N GLU A 349 1.12 -22.79 -10.84
CA GLU A 349 0.53 -22.80 -9.49
C GLU A 349 0.02 -24.19 -9.13
N LYS A 350 -0.82 -24.78 -9.99
CA LYS A 350 -1.35 -26.15 -9.79
C LYS A 350 -0.24 -27.19 -9.69
N GLN A 351 0.82 -27.04 -10.49
CA GLN A 351 1.98 -27.92 -10.45
C GLN A 351 2.71 -27.81 -9.11
N LEU A 352 3.02 -26.60 -8.66
CA LEU A 352 3.71 -26.35 -7.40
C LEU A 352 2.87 -26.78 -6.20
N ASP A 353 1.56 -26.54 -6.23
CA ASP A 353 0.61 -27.03 -5.22
C ASP A 353 0.60 -28.56 -5.15
N ALA A 354 0.55 -29.24 -6.28
CA ALA A 354 0.62 -30.71 -6.35
C ALA A 354 1.97 -31.27 -5.86
N MET A 355 3.04 -30.47 -6.00
CA MET A 355 4.38 -30.79 -5.49
C MET A 355 4.55 -30.43 -4.00
N GLY A 356 3.59 -29.75 -3.37
CA GLY A 356 3.69 -29.27 -2.00
C GLY A 356 4.72 -28.14 -1.82
N ILE A 357 5.07 -27.44 -2.90
CA ILE A 357 6.05 -26.35 -2.90
C ILE A 357 5.34 -25.02 -2.66
N ARG A 358 5.86 -24.23 -1.71
CA ARG A 358 5.33 -22.90 -1.44
C ARG A 358 5.76 -21.91 -2.51
N TRP A 359 4.84 -21.05 -2.93
CA TRP A 359 5.09 -20.10 -4.00
C TRP A 359 4.43 -18.73 -3.79
N ARG A 360 4.92 -17.74 -4.52
CA ARG A 360 4.33 -16.40 -4.70
C ARG A 360 4.43 -16.00 -6.17
N ARG A 361 3.61 -15.03 -6.58
CA ARG A 361 3.69 -14.44 -7.92
C ARG A 361 4.59 -13.21 -7.91
N TYR A 362 5.39 -13.07 -8.94
CA TYR A 362 5.97 -11.80 -9.35
C TYR A 362 5.13 -11.22 -10.48
N ASP A 363 4.83 -9.92 -10.42
CA ASP A 363 4.07 -9.25 -11.46
C ASP A 363 4.82 -7.99 -11.90
N ASP A 364 5.44 -8.07 -13.07
CA ASP A 364 6.30 -7.04 -13.64
C ASP A 364 5.54 -5.74 -13.99
N LYS A 365 4.20 -5.80 -14.11
CA LYS A 365 3.38 -4.61 -14.41
C LYS A 365 3.51 -3.53 -13.33
N TYR A 366 3.75 -3.91 -12.07
CA TYR A 366 3.96 -2.96 -10.97
C TYR A 366 5.37 -2.36 -10.95
N PHE A 367 6.34 -3.00 -11.59
CA PHE A 367 7.76 -2.62 -11.49
C PHE A 367 8.35 -2.12 -12.81
N PHE A 368 7.53 -1.93 -13.85
CA PHE A 368 7.97 -1.46 -15.17
C PHE A 368 8.72 -0.13 -15.11
N ARG A 369 8.32 0.78 -14.20
CA ARG A 369 8.96 2.08 -13.98
C ARG A 369 10.42 1.97 -13.50
N TYR A 370 10.79 0.83 -12.93
CA TYR A 370 12.11 0.60 -12.32
C TYR A 370 13.05 -0.22 -13.20
N GLN A 371 12.67 -0.51 -14.44
CA GLN A 371 13.53 -1.09 -15.46
C GLN A 371 14.64 -0.10 -15.84
N ASN A 372 15.87 -0.58 -16.07
CA ASN A 372 16.99 0.22 -16.58
C ASN A 372 17.44 1.43 -15.71
N LEU A 373 17.12 1.46 -14.41
CA LEU A 373 17.68 2.45 -13.49
C LEU A 373 19.10 2.02 -13.07
N VAL A 374 20.11 2.53 -13.78
CA VAL A 374 21.53 2.13 -13.66
C VAL A 374 22.18 2.47 -12.31
N GLU A 375 21.52 3.17 -11.38
CA GLU A 375 22.10 3.47 -10.07
C GLU A 375 21.04 3.46 -8.96
N LYS A 376 20.87 2.33 -8.26
CA LYS A 376 20.22 2.32 -6.94
C LYS A 376 21.30 2.28 -5.86
N LYS A 377 21.57 3.43 -5.24
CA LYS A 377 22.04 3.44 -3.85
C LYS A 377 20.93 2.78 -3.04
N GLY A 378 21.22 1.62 -2.45
CA GLY A 378 20.27 0.85 -1.67
C GLY A 378 19.56 1.72 -0.64
N ALA A 379 18.30 1.38 -0.36
CA ALA A 379 17.55 1.94 0.75
C ALA A 379 18.37 1.78 2.04
N GLY A 380 19.07 2.86 2.38
CA GLY A 380 20.09 2.93 3.40
C GLY A 380 20.49 4.39 3.51
N VAL A 381 19.96 5.03 4.57
CA VAL A 381 20.08 6.45 4.91
C VAL A 381 19.06 7.36 4.18
N CYS A 382 17.88 7.45 4.78
CA CYS A 382 17.27 8.72 5.21
C CYS A 382 16.28 8.41 6.33
#